data_AF-A0A8T3PA82-F1
#
_entry.id   AF-A0A8T3PA82-F1
#
_cell.length_a   1.000
_cell.length_b   1.000
_cell.length_c   1.000
_cell.angle_alpha   90.00
_cell.angle_beta   90.00
_cell.angle_gamma   90.00
#
_symmetry.space_group_name_H-M   'P 1'
#
loop_
_entity.id
_entity.type
_entity.pdbx_description
1 polymer ?
#
loop_
_entity_poly.entity_id
_entity_poly.type
_entity_poly.pdbx_seq_one_letter_code
_entity_poly.pdbx_strand_id
1 'polypeptide(L)'
;AFALLAFLFTRNFKAALAAVSAAVAFTAYLALTLRDIAAVARTAPQGEYYSYGARILLARAYHQFVPETVEWNAAAAQAVAVVPLLALAAWAWVWARRRLLPEDQRRWSPSAERLAFHAGALIYLGTFAVGNNFDYRLVYLLLALPQLFAWVKEGPPAEALTTVAALALALVVTALWVGTLSEYVGLGDEFVSWSLAAVLAVLIAGSAPPLRFVPSALWGGRHSSGGRPVGRQPAGG
;
A
#
# COMPACT_ATOMS: atom_id res chain seq x y z
N ALA A 1 -3.77 11.96 -0.61
CA ALA A 1 -2.63 11.69 -1.52
C ALA A 1 -2.40 10.20 -1.76
N PHE A 2 -2.22 9.36 -0.73
CA PHE A 2 -1.75 7.97 -0.92
C PHE A 2 -2.62 7.09 -1.84
N ALA A 3 -3.95 7.18 -1.76
CA ALA A 3 -4.85 6.45 -2.67
C ALA A 3 -4.62 6.76 -4.16
N LEU A 4 -4.08 7.94 -4.51
CA LEU A 4 -3.80 8.31 -5.90
C LEU A 4 -2.75 7.40 -6.53
N LEU A 5 -1.82 6.86 -5.72
CA LEU A 5 -0.81 5.92 -6.20
C LEU A 5 -1.43 4.61 -6.70
N ALA A 6 -2.62 4.23 -6.21
CA ALA A 6 -3.34 3.05 -6.68
C ALA A 6 -3.71 3.15 -8.18
N PHE A 7 -3.98 4.37 -8.67
CA PHE A 7 -4.32 4.58 -10.07
C PHE A 7 -3.15 4.31 -11.02
N LEU A 8 -1.91 4.39 -10.53
CA LEU A 8 -0.73 3.99 -11.30
C LEU A 8 -0.75 2.48 -11.61
N PHE A 9 -1.49 1.68 -10.84
CA PHE A 9 -1.64 0.25 -11.08
C PHE A 9 -2.70 -0.08 -12.11
N THR A 10 -3.62 0.84 -12.45
CA THR A 10 -4.76 0.57 -13.37
C THR A 10 -4.36 0.42 -14.84
N ARG A 11 -3.11 0.69 -15.21
CA ARG A 11 -2.61 0.73 -16.60
C ARG A 11 -3.40 1.63 -17.56
N ASN A 12 -4.23 2.53 -17.03
CA ASN A 12 -4.99 3.50 -17.82
C ASN A 12 -4.28 4.86 -17.75
N PHE A 13 -3.72 5.31 -18.88
CA PHE A 13 -2.98 6.57 -18.95
C PHE A 13 -3.82 7.78 -18.50
N LYS A 14 -5.11 7.84 -18.85
CA LYS A 14 -5.99 8.95 -18.44
C LYS A 14 -6.19 8.97 -16.93
N ALA A 15 -6.39 7.81 -16.32
CA ALA A 15 -6.53 7.68 -14.87
C ALA A 15 -5.23 8.02 -14.15
N ALA A 16 -4.09 7.55 -14.66
CA ALA A 16 -2.77 7.88 -14.13
C ALA A 16 -2.47 9.39 -14.25
N LEU A 17 -2.76 10.01 -15.40
CA LEU A 17 -2.58 11.45 -15.61
C LEU A 17 -3.47 12.27 -14.67
N ALA A 18 -4.73 11.88 -14.50
CA ALA A 18 -5.64 12.52 -13.55
C ALA A 18 -5.12 12.40 -12.11
N ALA A 19 -4.64 11.22 -11.72
CA ALA A 19 -4.07 10.99 -10.39
C ALA A 19 -2.79 11.81 -10.15
N VAL A 20 -1.89 11.89 -11.14
CA VAL A 20 -0.68 12.73 -11.09
C VAL A 20 -1.06 14.20 -11.01
N SER A 21 -2.02 14.66 -11.81
CA SER A 21 -2.48 16.06 -11.79
C SER A 21 -3.10 16.42 -10.44
N ALA A 22 -3.92 15.54 -9.87
CA ALA A 22 -4.48 15.70 -8.53
C ALA A 22 -3.39 15.71 -7.44
N ALA A 23 -2.36 14.86 -7.57
CA ALA A 23 -1.23 14.85 -6.66
C ALA A 23 -0.43 16.16 -6.73
N VAL A 24 -0.16 16.68 -7.93
CA VAL A 24 0.51 17.99 -8.12
C VAL A 24 -0.31 19.12 -7.51
N ALA A 25 -1.61 19.17 -7.77
CA ALA A 25 -2.51 20.18 -7.20
C ALA A 25 -2.55 20.11 -5.66
N PHE A 26 -2.63 18.89 -5.11
CA PHE A 26 -2.59 18.68 -3.65
C PHE A 26 -1.24 19.10 -3.05
N THR A 27 -0.12 18.77 -3.69
CA THR A 27 1.21 19.20 -3.25
C THR A 27 1.36 20.71 -3.29
N ALA A 28 0.85 21.38 -4.32
CA ALA A 28 0.83 22.84 -4.39
C ALA A 28 -0.01 23.43 -3.24
N TYR A 29 -1.20 22.88 -2.97
CA TYR A 29 -2.02 23.26 -1.82
C TYR A 29 -1.26 23.10 -0.50
N LEU A 30 -0.57 21.97 -0.28
CA LEU A 30 0.24 21.74 0.92
C LEU A 30 1.38 22.75 1.06
N ALA A 31 2.07 23.07 -0.03
CA ALA A 31 3.15 24.06 -0.02
C ALA A 31 2.64 25.45 0.35
N LEU A 32 1.48 25.85 -0.18
CA LEU A 32 0.84 27.14 0.11
C LEU A 32 0.32 27.23 1.55
N THR A 33 -0.13 26.12 2.13
CA THR A 33 -0.69 26.05 3.49
C THR A 33 0.28 25.50 4.53
N LEU A 34 1.55 25.30 4.19
CA LEU A 34 2.52 24.60 5.04
C LEU A 34 2.69 25.26 6.41
N ARG A 35 2.64 26.59 6.47
CA ARG A 35 2.77 27.34 7.74
C ARG A 35 1.61 27.06 8.68
N ASP A 36 0.38 27.04 8.15
CA ASP A 36 -0.82 26.76 8.92
C ASP A 36 -0.86 25.31 9.37
N ILE A 37 -0.49 24.39 8.47
CA ILE A 37 -0.34 22.96 8.79
C ILE A 37 0.68 22.78 9.91
N ALA A 38 1.83 23.44 9.84
CA ALA A 38 2.86 23.37 10.88
C ALA A 38 2.40 23.99 12.20
N ALA A 39 1.58 25.05 12.17
CA ALA A 39 0.98 25.63 13.36
C ALA A 39 0.01 24.65 14.02
N VAL A 40 -0.92 24.07 13.25
CA VAL A 40 -1.86 23.05 13.73
C VAL A 40 -1.13 21.83 14.26
N ALA A 41 -0.10 21.36 13.57
CA ALA A 41 0.68 20.18 13.98
C ALA A 41 1.39 20.37 15.33
N ARG A 42 1.78 21.60 15.68
CA ARG A 42 2.41 21.92 16.97
C ARG A 42 1.40 22.03 18.12
N THR A 43 0.14 22.37 17.83
CA THR A 43 -0.90 22.56 18.86
C THR A 43 -1.81 21.35 19.02
N ALA A 44 -1.92 20.50 17.99
CA ALA A 44 -2.76 19.32 18.03
C ALA A 44 -2.14 18.24 18.93
N PRO A 45 -2.91 17.66 19.87
CA PRO A 45 -2.43 16.56 20.70
C PRO A 45 -2.07 15.35 19.83
N GLN A 46 -0.80 14.95 19.88
CA GLN A 46 -0.30 13.71 19.29
C GLN A 46 -0.39 12.64 20.38
N GLY A 47 -1.57 12.03 20.54
CA GLY A 47 -1.74 10.94 21.50
C GLY A 47 -0.94 9.70 21.09
N GLU A 48 -0.35 9.01 22.06
CA GLU A 48 0.22 7.67 21.85
C GLU A 48 -0.81 6.56 22.03
N TYR A 49 -1.92 6.86 22.72
CA TYR A 49 -3.04 5.95 22.92
C TYR A 49 -4.07 6.11 21.79
N TYR A 50 -4.80 5.03 21.48
CA TYR A 50 -5.81 4.98 20.41
C TYR A 50 -5.27 5.41 19.04
N SER A 51 -3.98 5.16 18.82
CA SER A 51 -3.25 5.59 17.65
C SER A 51 -2.36 4.46 17.15
N TYR A 52 -2.14 4.43 15.84
CA TYR A 52 -1.20 3.54 15.18
C TYR A 52 -0.15 4.35 14.42
N GLY A 53 1.04 3.77 14.25
CA GLY A 53 2.08 4.35 13.39
C GLY A 53 3.44 3.72 13.61
N ALA A 54 4.29 3.74 12.58
CA ALA A 54 5.64 3.17 12.64
C ALA A 54 6.51 3.78 13.76
N ARG A 55 6.20 5.02 14.17
CA ARG A 55 6.98 5.71 15.19
C ARG A 55 6.71 5.24 16.60
N ILE A 56 5.53 4.70 16.91
CA ILE A 56 5.13 4.40 18.29
C ILE A 56 5.98 3.25 18.85
N LEU A 57 5.99 2.10 18.17
CA LEU A 57 6.83 0.97 18.56
C LEU A 57 8.32 1.33 18.66
N LEU A 58 8.84 2.12 17.71
CA LEU A 58 10.24 2.49 17.69
C LEU A 58 10.62 3.52 18.75
N ALA A 59 9.74 4.50 19.02
CA ALA A 59 9.93 5.44 20.10
C ALA A 59 9.92 4.72 21.45
N ARG A 60 8.94 3.85 21.69
CA ARG A 60 8.86 3.05 22.93
C ARG A 60 10.07 2.13 23.10
N ALA A 61 10.49 1.44 22.04
CA ALA A 61 11.70 0.62 22.08
C ALA A 61 12.96 1.47 22.33
N TYR A 62 13.09 2.63 21.68
CA TYR A 62 14.22 3.53 21.87
C TYR A 62 14.33 4.01 23.33
N HIS A 63 13.24 4.50 23.92
CA HIS A 63 13.22 4.96 25.31
C HIS A 63 13.50 3.85 26.33
N GLN A 64 13.32 2.58 25.95
CA GLN A 64 13.70 1.44 26.79
C GLN A 64 15.22 1.19 26.84
N PHE A 65 15.96 1.56 25.78
CA PHE A 65 17.40 1.25 25.65
C PHE A 65 18.31 2.48 25.70
N VAL A 66 17.78 3.68 25.44
CA VAL A 66 18.55 4.92 25.41
C VAL A 66 18.10 5.86 26.52
N PRO A 67 19.01 6.32 27.40
CA PRO A 67 18.69 7.27 28.46
C PRO A 67 18.05 8.55 27.90
N GLU A 68 17.12 9.14 28.65
CA GLU A 68 16.39 10.37 28.27
C GLU A 68 17.27 11.60 28.00
N THR A 69 18.58 11.52 28.31
CA THR A 69 19.53 12.62 28.12
C THR A 69 19.99 12.82 26.67
N VAL A 70 19.65 11.90 25.76
CA VAL A 70 20.02 12.01 24.34
C VAL A 70 18.83 12.52 23.53
N GLU A 71 18.77 13.84 23.32
CA GLU A 71 17.76 14.47 22.45
C GLU A 71 18.11 14.30 20.97
N TRP A 72 17.29 13.55 20.24
CA TRP A 72 17.40 13.46 18.78
C TRP A 72 16.58 14.57 18.12
N ASN A 73 17.12 15.16 17.06
CA ASN A 73 16.26 15.97 16.20
C ASN A 73 15.17 15.07 15.57
N ALA A 74 13.98 15.64 15.36
CA ALA A 74 12.83 14.89 14.86
C ALA A 74 13.09 14.20 13.50
N ALA A 75 13.99 14.74 12.69
CA ALA A 75 14.35 14.17 11.39
C ALA A 75 15.16 12.87 11.54
N ALA A 76 16.09 12.81 12.49
CA ALA A 76 16.88 11.62 12.76
C ALA A 76 16.02 10.50 13.36
N ALA A 77 15.11 10.83 14.26
CA ALA A 77 14.13 9.87 14.79
C ALA A 77 13.23 9.31 13.67
N GLN A 78 12.79 10.16 12.74
CA GLN A 78 12.03 9.73 11.58
C GLN A 78 12.85 8.85 10.64
N ALA A 79 14.13 9.17 10.41
CA ALA A 79 15.01 8.38 9.54
C ALA A 79 15.26 6.98 10.11
N VAL A 80 15.51 6.86 11.42
CA VAL A 80 15.64 5.56 12.11
C VAL A 80 14.36 4.74 11.98
N ALA A 81 13.19 5.38 11.89
CA ALA A 81 11.93 4.67 11.68
C ALA A 81 11.67 4.26 10.23
N VAL A 82 11.94 5.17 9.29
CA VAL A 82 11.61 4.96 7.88
C VAL A 82 12.55 3.96 7.23
N VAL A 83 13.84 3.96 7.56
CA VAL A 83 14.83 3.10 6.90
C VAL A 83 14.54 1.60 7.10
N PRO A 84 14.34 1.09 8.33
CA PRO A 84 13.98 -0.31 8.55
C PRO A 84 12.63 -0.66 7.91
N LEU A 85 11.65 0.25 7.95
CA LEU A 85 10.35 0.06 7.32
C LEU A 85 10.48 -0.11 5.80
N LEU A 86 11.29 0.72 5.15
CA LEU A 86 11.56 0.62 3.71
C LEU A 86 12.32 -0.67 3.37
N ALA A 87 13.29 -1.07 4.19
CA ALA A 87 14.02 -2.32 4.01
C ALA A 87 13.08 -3.54 4.14
N LEU A 88 12.21 -3.55 5.16
CA LEU A 88 11.21 -4.58 5.38
C LEU A 88 10.21 -4.63 4.20
N ALA A 89 9.73 -3.47 3.75
CA ALA A 89 8.83 -3.37 2.60
C ALA A 89 9.49 -3.88 1.31
N ALA A 90 10.76 -3.56 1.06
CA ALA A 90 11.51 -4.03 -0.10
C ALA A 90 11.74 -5.56 -0.04
N TRP A 91 12.12 -6.08 1.13
CA TRP A 91 12.25 -7.53 1.34
C TRP A 91 10.92 -8.25 1.13
N ALA A 92 9.86 -7.76 1.77
CA ALA A 92 8.50 -8.27 1.63
C ALA A 92 8.04 -8.25 0.17
N TRP A 93 8.36 -7.18 -0.57
CA TRP A 93 8.06 -7.06 -1.99
C TRP A 93 8.74 -8.14 -2.81
N VAL A 94 10.05 -8.33 -2.64
CA VAL A 94 10.82 -9.37 -3.36
C VAL A 94 10.32 -10.76 -3.01
N TRP A 95 10.07 -11.02 -1.72
CA TRP A 95 9.54 -12.30 -1.25
C TRP A 95 8.16 -12.60 -1.84
N ALA A 96 7.23 -11.64 -1.76
CA ALA A 96 5.87 -11.75 -2.29
C ALA A 96 5.87 -12.02 -3.79
N ARG A 97 6.71 -11.30 -4.55
CA ARG A 97 6.84 -11.50 -6.00
C ARG A 97 7.33 -12.89 -6.38
N ARG A 98 8.09 -13.56 -5.51
CA ARG A 98 8.63 -14.91 -5.74
C ARG A 98 7.71 -16.02 -5.23
N ARG A 99 6.92 -15.77 -4.19
CA ARG A 99 6.15 -16.81 -3.46
C ARG A 99 4.65 -16.73 -3.66
N LEU A 100 4.10 -15.55 -3.94
CA LEU A 100 2.65 -15.32 -4.06
C LEU A 100 2.13 -15.30 -5.50
N LEU A 101 3.01 -15.36 -6.52
CA LEU A 101 2.57 -15.41 -7.92
C LEU A 101 2.82 -16.81 -8.52
N PRO A 102 1.78 -17.66 -8.60
CA PRO A 102 1.72 -18.73 -9.59
C PRO A 102 1.91 -18.15 -11.01
N GLU A 103 2.61 -18.88 -11.90
CA GLU A 103 2.93 -18.37 -13.24
C GLU A 103 1.69 -18.11 -14.11
N ASP A 104 0.59 -18.80 -13.86
CA ASP A 104 -0.70 -18.70 -14.56
C ASP A 104 -1.55 -17.50 -14.09
N GLN A 105 -1.50 -17.16 -12.80
CA GLN A 105 -2.16 -15.98 -12.19
C GLN A 105 -1.44 -14.65 -12.49
N ARG A 106 -0.33 -14.67 -13.24
CA ARG A 106 0.32 -13.45 -13.79
C ARG A 106 -0.57 -12.66 -14.75
N ARG A 107 -1.75 -13.17 -15.14
CA ARG A 107 -2.81 -12.39 -15.79
C ARG A 107 -3.46 -11.44 -14.77
N TRP A 108 -2.73 -10.38 -14.44
CA TRP A 108 -3.30 -9.22 -13.78
C TRP A 108 -4.51 -8.74 -14.59
N SER A 109 -5.68 -8.68 -13.94
CA SER A 109 -6.89 -8.08 -14.49
C SER A 109 -7.24 -6.84 -13.66
N PRO A 110 -7.45 -5.66 -14.29
CA PRO A 110 -7.97 -4.51 -13.59
C PRO A 110 -9.41 -4.78 -13.15
N SER A 111 -9.69 -4.65 -11.85
CA SER A 111 -11.04 -4.67 -11.30
C SER A 111 -11.21 -3.51 -10.31
N ALA A 112 -12.47 -3.12 -10.06
CA ALA A 112 -12.78 -2.04 -9.13
C ALA A 112 -12.41 -2.42 -7.69
N GLU A 113 -12.63 -3.68 -7.31
CA GLU A 113 -12.28 -4.23 -5.99
C GLU A 113 -10.77 -4.19 -5.76
N ARG A 114 -9.98 -4.53 -6.79
CA ARG A 114 -8.53 -4.49 -6.70
C ARG A 114 -8.00 -3.06 -6.58
N LEU A 115 -8.57 -2.12 -7.32
CA LEU A 115 -8.25 -0.70 -7.19
C LEU A 115 -8.62 -0.16 -5.80
N ALA A 116 -9.80 -0.52 -5.29
CA ALA A 116 -10.24 -0.15 -3.94
C ALA A 116 -9.29 -0.73 -2.87
N PHE A 117 -8.88 -1.99 -3.04
CA PHE A 117 -7.86 -2.61 -2.19
C PHE A 117 -6.55 -1.85 -2.20
N HIS A 118 -6.00 -1.55 -3.36
CA HIS A 118 -4.77 -0.77 -3.47
C HIS A 118 -4.92 0.61 -2.82
N ALA A 119 -6.05 1.27 -3.04
CA ALA A 119 -6.32 2.58 -2.42
C ALA A 119 -6.37 2.50 -0.90
N GLY A 120 -7.14 1.58 -0.32
CA GLY A 120 -7.26 1.39 1.13
C GLY A 120 -5.93 0.98 1.78
N ALA A 121 -5.23 0.02 1.18
CA ALA A 121 -3.93 -0.45 1.66
C ALA A 121 -2.85 0.65 1.58
N LEU A 122 -2.82 1.44 0.50
CA LEU A 122 -1.86 2.56 0.36
C LEU A 122 -2.19 3.71 1.30
N ILE A 123 -3.47 3.99 1.57
CA ILE A 123 -3.85 4.94 2.62
C ILE A 123 -3.29 4.48 3.96
N TYR A 124 -3.56 3.22 4.36
CA TYR A 124 -3.08 2.67 5.62
C TYR A 124 -1.55 2.72 5.73
N LEU A 125 -0.82 2.24 4.72
CA LEU A 125 0.64 2.25 4.72
C LEU A 125 1.22 3.67 4.74
N GLY A 126 0.60 4.58 3.99
CA GLY A 126 1.03 5.97 3.93
C GLY A 126 0.82 6.69 5.25
N THR A 127 -0.34 6.53 5.88
CA THR A 127 -0.60 7.11 7.21
C THR A 127 0.33 6.47 8.25
N PHE A 128 0.45 5.15 8.26
CA PHE A 128 1.33 4.38 9.16
C PHE A 128 2.79 4.87 9.11
N ALA A 129 3.31 5.20 7.92
CA ALA A 129 4.69 5.67 7.75
C ALA A 129 4.92 7.14 8.16
N VAL A 130 3.93 8.01 7.97
CA VAL A 130 4.10 9.46 8.18
C VAL A 130 4.13 9.85 9.66
N GLY A 131 3.41 9.14 10.53
CA GLY A 131 3.40 9.47 11.95
C GLY A 131 2.36 8.67 12.74
N ASN A 132 2.03 9.18 13.92
CA ASN A 132 0.99 8.60 14.75
C ASN A 132 -0.37 9.07 14.23
N ASN A 133 -1.30 8.13 14.09
CA ASN A 133 -2.61 8.37 13.52
C ASN A 133 -3.64 7.73 14.40
N PHE A 134 -4.68 8.48 14.76
CA PHE A 134 -5.80 7.90 15.49
C PHE A 134 -6.49 6.76 14.73
N ASP A 135 -6.98 5.78 15.49
CA ASP A 135 -7.55 4.53 14.98
C ASP A 135 -8.81 4.72 14.10
N TYR A 136 -9.49 5.87 14.17
CA TYR A 136 -10.61 6.15 13.27
C TYR A 136 -10.20 6.06 11.78
N ARG A 137 -8.92 6.27 11.45
CA ARG A 137 -8.41 6.15 10.08
C ARG A 137 -8.39 4.70 9.58
N LEU A 138 -8.57 3.70 10.44
CA LEU A 138 -8.75 2.31 10.04
C LEU A 138 -10.01 2.11 9.17
N VAL A 139 -10.97 3.06 9.18
CA VAL A 139 -12.15 3.04 8.31
C VAL A 139 -11.80 2.90 6.82
N TYR A 140 -10.62 3.38 6.38
CA TYR A 140 -10.18 3.25 4.99
C TYR A 140 -9.88 1.80 4.59
N LEU A 141 -9.66 0.89 5.55
CA LEU A 141 -9.48 -0.54 5.29
C LEU A 141 -10.77 -1.21 4.81
N LEU A 142 -11.94 -0.57 4.97
CA LEU A 142 -13.19 -1.05 4.36
C LEU A 142 -13.07 -1.18 2.84
N LEU A 143 -12.24 -0.35 2.19
CA LEU A 143 -11.96 -0.44 0.75
C LEU A 143 -11.19 -1.71 0.38
N ALA A 144 -10.43 -2.30 1.32
CA ALA A 144 -9.67 -3.52 1.10
C ALA A 144 -10.50 -4.80 1.26
N LEU A 145 -11.59 -4.75 2.04
CA LEU A 145 -12.37 -5.93 2.38
C LEU A 145 -12.91 -6.72 1.17
N PRO A 146 -13.52 -6.10 0.14
CA PRO A 146 -14.11 -6.86 -0.96
C PRO A 146 -13.09 -7.76 -1.67
N GLN A 147 -11.89 -7.24 -1.95
CA GLN A 147 -10.83 -7.99 -2.60
C GLN A 147 -10.22 -9.06 -1.69
N LEU A 148 -10.07 -8.77 -0.39
CA LEU A 148 -9.58 -9.75 0.58
C LEU A 148 -10.55 -10.93 0.71
N PHE A 149 -11.86 -10.67 0.78
CA PHE A 149 -12.87 -11.73 0.77
C PHE A 149 -12.87 -12.53 -0.53
N ALA A 150 -12.70 -11.89 -1.68
CA ALA A 150 -12.59 -12.58 -2.96
C ALA A 150 -11.39 -13.55 -2.97
N TRP A 151 -10.21 -13.11 -2.53
CA TRP A 151 -9.03 -13.98 -2.44
C TRP A 151 -9.20 -15.16 -1.49
N VAL A 152 -9.89 -14.96 -0.36
CA VAL A 152 -10.17 -16.05 0.59
C VAL A 152 -11.21 -17.04 0.05
N LYS A 153 -12.24 -16.54 -0.65
CA LYS A 153 -13.37 -17.35 -1.13
C LYS A 153 -13.03 -18.16 -2.39
N GLU A 154 -12.27 -17.57 -3.30
CA GLU A 154 -11.98 -18.15 -4.61
C GLU A 154 -10.68 -18.98 -4.62
N GLY A 155 -9.79 -18.74 -3.66
CA GLY A 155 -8.49 -19.39 -3.58
C GLY A 155 -8.51 -20.75 -2.88
N PRO A 156 -7.67 -21.72 -3.29
CA PRO A 156 -7.41 -22.93 -2.52
C PRO A 156 -6.88 -22.60 -1.11
N PRO A 157 -7.29 -23.34 -0.05
CA PRO A 157 -6.86 -23.05 1.33
C PRO A 157 -5.34 -23.12 1.58
N ALA A 158 -4.61 -23.89 0.77
CA ALA A 158 -3.16 -24.04 0.89
C ALA A 158 -2.37 -23.03 0.05
N GLU A 159 -3.04 -22.19 -0.76
CA GLU A 159 -2.37 -21.18 -1.57
C GLU A 159 -1.95 -19.99 -0.71
N ALA A 160 -0.71 -19.55 -0.90
CA ALA A 160 -0.13 -18.50 -0.06
C ALA A 160 -0.90 -17.18 -0.14
N LEU A 161 -1.50 -16.84 -1.30
CA LEU A 161 -2.35 -15.64 -1.43
C LEU A 161 -3.61 -15.73 -0.54
N THR A 162 -4.31 -16.88 -0.56
CA THR A 162 -5.48 -17.15 0.28
C THR A 162 -5.13 -17.01 1.76
N THR A 163 -4.03 -17.63 2.20
CA THR A 163 -3.57 -17.58 3.59
C THR A 163 -3.21 -16.17 4.02
N VAL A 164 -2.47 -15.42 3.20
CA VAL A 164 -2.09 -14.04 3.51
C VAL A 164 -3.31 -13.11 3.51
N ALA A 165 -4.28 -13.32 2.62
CA ALA A 165 -5.54 -12.57 2.62
C ALA A 165 -6.39 -12.86 3.87
N ALA A 166 -6.47 -14.13 4.29
CA ALA A 166 -7.17 -14.51 5.52
C ALA A 166 -6.49 -13.91 6.76
N LEU A 167 -5.16 -13.94 6.81
CA LEU A 167 -4.39 -13.27 7.86
C LEU A 167 -4.65 -11.76 7.86
N ALA A 168 -4.71 -11.12 6.69
CA ALA A 168 -5.05 -9.70 6.58
C ALA A 168 -6.43 -9.40 7.18
N LEU A 169 -7.45 -10.19 6.84
CA LEU A 169 -8.80 -10.03 7.40
C LEU A 169 -8.80 -10.18 8.92
N ALA A 170 -8.12 -11.20 9.45
CA ALA A 170 -7.98 -11.39 10.89
C ALA A 170 -7.30 -10.17 11.56
N LEU A 171 -6.21 -9.67 10.98
CA LEU A 171 -5.51 -8.49 11.48
C LEU A 171 -6.34 -7.21 11.39
N VAL A 172 -7.14 -7.02 10.33
CA VAL A 172 -8.07 -5.88 10.22
C VAL A 172 -9.10 -5.93 11.34
N VAL A 173 -9.72 -7.09 11.59
CA VAL A 173 -10.69 -7.24 12.68
C VAL A 173 -10.01 -6.99 14.02
N THR A 174 -8.84 -7.58 14.27
CA THR A 174 -8.09 -7.35 15.51
C THR A 174 -7.72 -5.88 15.68
N ALA A 175 -7.28 -5.18 14.63
CA ALA A 175 -6.92 -3.77 14.68
C ALA A 175 -8.10 -2.87 15.11
N LEU A 176 -9.33 -3.21 14.71
CA LEU A 176 -10.53 -2.46 15.09
C LEU A 176 -10.86 -2.54 16.58
N TRP A 177 -10.43 -3.60 17.26
CA TRP A 177 -10.72 -3.84 18.67
C TRP A 177 -9.52 -3.64 19.59
N VAL A 178 -8.29 -3.82 19.09
CA VAL A 178 -7.08 -3.72 19.92
C VAL A 178 -6.84 -2.29 20.40
N GLY A 179 -7.24 -1.29 19.60
CA GLY A 179 -7.12 0.13 19.96
C GLY A 179 -7.87 0.51 21.24
N THR A 180 -9.06 -0.07 21.47
CA THR A 180 -9.84 0.16 22.71
C THR A 180 -9.21 -0.50 23.92
N LEU A 181 -8.33 -1.47 23.72
CA LEU A 181 -7.58 -2.17 24.76
C LEU A 181 -6.13 -1.68 24.87
N SER A 182 -5.70 -0.70 24.06
CA SER A 182 -4.31 -0.27 23.92
C SER A 182 -3.64 0.04 25.27
N GLU A 183 -4.36 0.69 26.18
CA GLU A 183 -3.89 0.98 27.54
C GLU A 183 -3.52 -0.28 28.35
N TYR A 184 -4.23 -1.39 28.11
CA TYR A 184 -4.02 -2.67 28.81
C TYR A 184 -3.05 -3.61 28.08
N VAL A 185 -2.99 -3.57 26.75
CA VAL A 185 -2.14 -4.48 25.95
C VAL A 185 -0.73 -3.95 25.69
N GLY A 186 -0.44 -2.71 26.07
CA GLY A 186 0.92 -2.15 26.04
C GLY A 186 1.47 -2.04 24.62
N LEU A 187 2.39 -2.94 24.24
CA LEU A 187 2.96 -3.02 22.88
C LEU A 187 2.19 -3.94 21.93
N GLY A 188 1.17 -4.65 22.43
CA GLY A 188 0.42 -5.65 21.65
C GLY A 188 -0.34 -5.06 20.46
N ASP A 189 -0.91 -3.87 20.62
CA ASP A 189 -1.56 -3.08 19.56
C ASP A 189 -0.58 -2.68 18.44
N GLU A 190 0.64 -2.33 18.81
CA GLU A 190 1.71 -2.01 17.87
C GLU A 190 2.09 -3.22 17.01
N PHE A 191 2.20 -4.41 17.61
CA PHE A 191 2.47 -5.64 16.86
C PHE A 191 1.38 -5.93 15.83
N VAL A 192 0.11 -5.70 16.17
CA VAL A 192 -1.00 -5.84 15.23
C VAL A 192 -0.85 -4.85 14.08
N SER A 193 -0.57 -3.57 14.39
CA SER A 193 -0.44 -2.50 13.40
C SER A 193 0.72 -2.74 12.42
N TRP A 194 1.89 -3.16 12.93
CA TRP A 194 3.05 -3.54 12.13
C TRP A 194 2.82 -4.80 11.29
N SER A 195 2.17 -5.81 11.87
CA SER A 195 1.82 -7.04 11.14
C SER A 195 0.86 -6.75 10.01
N LEU A 196 -0.15 -5.90 10.25
CA LEU A 196 -1.09 -5.47 9.23
C LEU A 196 -0.39 -4.69 8.11
N ALA A 197 0.53 -3.79 8.46
CA ALA A 197 1.34 -3.07 7.48
C ALA A 197 2.16 -4.04 6.61
N ALA A 198 2.84 -5.00 7.22
CA ALA A 198 3.64 -5.98 6.49
C ALA A 198 2.78 -6.82 5.53
N VAL A 199 1.64 -7.33 6.01
CA VAL A 199 0.72 -8.17 5.22
C VAL A 199 0.11 -7.38 4.05
N LEU A 200 -0.31 -6.14 4.27
CA LEU A 200 -0.82 -5.28 3.20
C LEU A 200 0.25 -4.96 2.16
N ALA A 201 1.49 -4.70 2.58
CA ALA A 201 2.61 -4.49 1.66
C ALA A 201 2.90 -5.74 0.80
N VAL A 202 2.87 -6.92 1.41
CA VAL A 202 3.00 -8.21 0.73
C VAL A 202 1.87 -8.40 -0.31
N LEU A 203 0.62 -8.13 0.06
CA LEU A 203 -0.52 -8.27 -0.85
C LEU A 203 -0.51 -7.24 -1.99
N ILE A 204 -0.10 -6.00 -1.73
CA ILE A 204 0.14 -5.00 -2.79
C ILE A 204 1.22 -5.51 -3.75
N ALA A 205 2.34 -6.03 -3.22
CA ALA A 205 3.42 -6.56 -4.05
C ALA A 205 2.96 -7.75 -4.91
N GLY A 206 2.18 -8.66 -4.35
CA GLY A 206 1.61 -9.80 -5.08
C GLY A 206 0.62 -9.39 -6.18
N SER A 207 -0.19 -8.35 -5.92
CA SER A 207 -1.31 -7.95 -6.79
C SER A 207 -1.00 -6.78 -7.75
N ALA A 208 0.14 -6.10 -7.60
CA ALA A 208 0.56 -5.01 -8.46
C ALA A 208 0.98 -5.51 -9.87
N PRO A 209 0.78 -4.71 -10.93
CA PRO A 209 1.19 -5.10 -12.28
C PRO A 209 2.70 -5.35 -12.38
N PRO A 210 3.17 -6.25 -13.26
CA PRO A 210 4.60 -6.46 -13.50
C PRO A 210 5.27 -5.21 -14.08
N LEU A 211 6.50 -4.93 -13.63
CA LEU A 211 7.29 -3.74 -13.98
C LEU A 211 7.73 -3.67 -15.46
N ARG A 212 7.59 -4.76 -16.23
CA ARG A 212 8.11 -4.87 -17.61
C ARG A 212 7.27 -4.18 -18.69
N PHE A 213 6.35 -3.27 -18.34
CA PHE A 213 5.50 -2.62 -19.34
C PHE A 213 5.92 -1.18 -19.57
N VAL A 214 6.82 -0.98 -20.55
CA VAL A 214 6.91 0.28 -21.28
C VAL A 214 5.71 0.30 -22.23
N PRO A 215 4.81 1.29 -22.17
CA PRO A 215 3.72 1.38 -23.13
C PRO A 215 4.32 1.49 -24.53
N SER A 216 4.10 0.46 -25.36
CA SER A 216 4.36 0.53 -26.81
C SER A 216 3.60 1.68 -27.49
N ALA A 217 2.63 2.28 -26.80
CA ALA A 217 1.97 3.52 -27.19
C ALA A 217 2.91 4.74 -27.27
N LEU A 218 4.06 4.73 -26.60
CA LEU A 218 5.10 5.77 -26.75
C LEU A 218 6.03 5.52 -27.94
N TRP A 219 6.08 4.27 -28.44
CA TRP A 219 6.72 3.92 -29.71
C TRP A 219 5.65 3.74 -30.80
N GLY A 220 4.89 4.81 -31.03
CA GLY A 220 4.13 5.00 -32.26
C GLY A 220 5.05 5.14 -33.48
N GLY A 221 5.81 4.10 -33.81
CA GLY A 221 6.44 3.92 -35.10
C GLY A 221 5.44 3.26 -36.03
N ARG A 222 4.82 4.04 -36.92
CA ARG A 222 4.09 3.54 -38.08
C ARG A 222 4.97 2.53 -38.82
N HIS A 223 4.64 1.25 -38.78
CA HIS A 223 4.93 0.37 -39.91
C HIS A 223 3.69 0.29 -40.77
N SER A 224 3.71 1.17 -41.76
CA SER A 224 2.92 1.19 -42.98
C SER A 224 2.66 -0.20 -43.53
N SER A 225 1.37 -0.51 -43.68
CA SER A 225 0.76 -1.07 -44.90
C SER A 225 1.73 -1.67 -45.94
N GLY A 226 1.99 -2.98 -45.85
CA GLY A 226 2.40 -3.80 -46.98
C GLY A 226 1.23 -4.65 -47.42
N GLY A 227 0.46 -4.19 -48.40
CA GLY A 227 -0.71 -4.88 -48.91
C GLY A 227 -0.37 -6.02 -49.88
N ARG A 228 -1.15 -7.10 -49.72
CA ARG A 228 -1.67 -8.06 -50.74
C ARG A 228 -0.69 -9.08 -51.37
N PRO A 229 -1.20 -10.21 -51.93
CA PRO A 229 -2.60 -10.62 -52.13
C PRO A 229 -2.97 -12.03 -51.63
N VAL A 230 -4.30 -12.21 -51.61
CA VAL A 230 -5.08 -13.45 -51.49
C VAL A 230 -4.56 -14.54 -52.44
N GLY A 231 -4.08 -15.65 -51.87
CA GLY A 231 -3.82 -16.89 -52.60
C GLY A 231 -5.11 -17.70 -52.76
N ARG A 232 -5.48 -17.97 -54.01
CA ARG A 232 -6.60 -18.83 -54.43
C ARG A 232 -6.50 -20.24 -53.84
N GLN A 233 -7.62 -20.77 -53.36
CA GLN A 233 -7.86 -22.21 -53.27
C GLN A 233 -7.97 -22.81 -54.67
N PRO A 234 -7.33 -23.95 -54.96
CA PRO A 234 -7.75 -24.81 -56.06
C PRO A 234 -8.86 -25.76 -55.57
N ALA A 235 -9.93 -25.81 -56.34
CA ALA A 235 -10.92 -26.87 -56.31
C ALA A 235 -10.40 -28.12 -57.05
N GLY A 236 -10.81 -29.30 -56.60
CA GLY A 236 -10.63 -30.60 -57.28
C GLY A 236 -9.89 -31.61 -56.41
N GLY A 237 -10.41 -32.81 -56.14
CA GLY A 237 -11.65 -33.45 -56.57
C GLY A 237 -11.91 -34.70 -55.73
#